data_AF-A0A5C7V9V3-F1
#
_entry.id   AF-A0A5C7V9V3-F1
#
_cell.length_a   1.000
_cell.length_b   1.000
_cell.length_c   1.000
_cell.angle_alpha   90.00
_cell.angle_beta   90.00
_cell.angle_gamma   90.00
#
_symmetry.space_group_name_H-M   'P 1'
#
loop_
_entity.id
_entity.type
_entity.pdbx_description
1 polymer ?
#
loop_
_entity_poly.entity_id
_entity_poly.type
_entity_poly.pdbx_seq_one_letter_code
_entity_poly.pdbx_strand_id
1 'polypeptide(L)'
;MTLALLCLLGMTGCGPSAEEQAKKEARIRAEEWRNIERCRDDVSCGEQPKITVDPSKEALQKWNDRWFIAPRQYGAGPSLALRWPKRDARDLGPNKRGPDYWEIQLYIRSYDIPPPPHGYGLIEAAERDGRIVKRETVRAGLDRVEYFPANAFTGEPAYVFYVATDRREPGGLPPVMKCNSDPPTKVRGGGAAGFMWRDGIFVEVLLREGHVCDEWPELFDEVMRTLGSVQPV
;
A
#
# COMPACT_ATOMS: atom_id res chain seq x y z
N MET A 1 -50.36 -47.94 45.98
CA MET A 1 -49.06 -47.37 46.37
C MET A 1 -48.10 -47.55 45.21
N THR A 2 -47.71 -46.42 44.61
CA THR A 2 -46.36 -46.10 44.13
C THR A 2 -45.60 -47.14 43.29
N LEU A 3 -45.35 -46.84 42.01
CA LEU A 3 -44.02 -46.41 41.58
C LEU A 3 -44.04 -45.81 40.17
N ALA A 4 -43.39 -44.66 40.07
CA ALA A 4 -43.28 -43.82 38.89
C ALA A 4 -42.35 -44.43 37.84
N LEU A 5 -42.83 -44.56 36.61
CA LEU A 5 -42.01 -44.89 35.46
C LEU A 5 -41.29 -43.61 35.00
N LEU A 6 -39.99 -43.54 35.30
CA LEU A 6 -39.07 -42.49 34.87
C LEU A 6 -39.05 -42.39 33.33
N CYS A 7 -39.65 -41.34 32.77
CA CYS A 7 -39.36 -40.87 31.42
C CYS A 7 -37.97 -40.21 31.40
N LEU A 8 -36.92 -41.01 31.23
CA LEU A 8 -35.60 -40.55 30.79
C LEU A 8 -35.64 -40.33 29.27
N LEU A 9 -36.33 -39.27 28.84
CA LEU A 9 -36.13 -38.70 27.51
C LEU A 9 -34.73 -38.07 27.51
N GLY A 10 -33.79 -38.81 26.93
CA GLY A 10 -32.44 -38.33 26.68
C GLY A 10 -32.49 -37.00 25.96
N MET A 11 -32.00 -35.96 26.63
CA MET A 11 -31.62 -34.71 25.98
C MET A 11 -30.46 -35.03 25.03
N THR A 12 -30.77 -35.44 23.80
CA THR A 12 -29.82 -35.34 22.68
C THR A 12 -29.64 -33.87 22.42
N GLY A 13 -28.71 -33.24 23.15
CA GLY A 13 -28.25 -31.91 22.84
C GLY A 13 -27.78 -31.89 21.39
N CYS A 14 -28.45 -31.13 20.54
CA CYS A 14 -28.00 -30.86 19.18
C CYS A 14 -26.65 -30.15 19.27
N GLY A 15 -25.57 -30.91 19.24
CA GLY A 15 -24.24 -30.37 19.03
C GLY A 15 -24.18 -29.70 17.65
N PRO A 16 -23.35 -28.66 17.47
CA PRO A 16 -23.14 -28.07 16.16
C PRO A 16 -22.70 -29.17 15.19
N SER A 17 -23.21 -29.12 13.96
CA SER A 17 -22.88 -30.12 12.95
C SER A 17 -21.37 -30.12 12.68
N ALA A 18 -20.83 -31.23 12.15
CA ALA A 18 -19.42 -31.30 11.76
C ALA A 18 -19.04 -30.18 10.76
N GLU A 19 -19.99 -29.75 9.91
CA GLU A 19 -19.82 -28.62 8.99
C GLU A 19 -19.68 -27.28 9.74
N GLU A 20 -20.47 -27.07 10.79
CA GLU A 20 -20.43 -25.85 11.61
C GLU A 20 -19.15 -25.78 12.46
N GLN A 21 -18.70 -26.92 12.98
CA GLN A 21 -17.41 -27.04 13.66
C GLN A 21 -16.23 -26.73 12.72
N ALA A 22 -16.23 -27.32 11.51
CA ALA A 22 -15.19 -27.08 10.51
C ALA A 22 -15.13 -25.60 10.08
N LYS A 23 -16.29 -24.94 9.88
CA LYS A 23 -16.36 -23.50 9.59
C LYS A 23 -15.81 -22.66 10.74
N LYS A 24 -16.13 -23.01 11.98
CA LYS A 24 -15.63 -22.30 13.17
C LYS A 24 -14.12 -22.43 13.30
N GLU A 25 -13.57 -23.64 13.13
CA GLU A 25 -12.12 -23.87 13.16
C GLU A 25 -11.39 -23.17 12.02
N ALA A 26 -11.96 -23.17 10.81
CA ALA A 26 -11.40 -22.43 9.69
C ALA A 26 -11.38 -20.92 9.96
N ARG A 27 -12.45 -20.37 10.58
CA ARG A 27 -12.51 -18.96 10.98
C ARG A 27 -11.46 -18.63 12.05
N ILE A 28 -11.33 -19.46 13.08
CA ILE A 28 -10.33 -19.27 14.16
C ILE A 28 -8.92 -19.27 13.55
N ARG A 29 -8.59 -20.27 12.72
CA ARG A 29 -7.29 -20.33 12.03
C ARG A 29 -7.04 -19.11 11.14
N ALA A 30 -8.06 -18.64 10.43
CA ALA A 30 -7.94 -17.42 9.61
C ALA A 30 -7.73 -16.16 10.46
N GLU A 31 -8.38 -16.06 11.63
CA GLU A 31 -8.18 -14.95 12.58
C GLU A 31 -6.79 -14.98 13.22
N GLU A 32 -6.31 -16.16 13.63
CA GLU A 32 -4.96 -16.35 14.14
C GLU A 32 -3.92 -15.96 13.10
N TRP A 33 -4.08 -16.42 11.86
CA TRP A 33 -3.19 -16.07 10.76
C TRP A 33 -3.16 -14.54 10.51
N ARG A 34 -4.32 -13.89 10.44
CA ARG A 34 -4.41 -12.42 10.30
C ARG A 34 -3.75 -11.68 11.45
N ASN A 35 -3.87 -12.18 12.68
CA ASN A 35 -3.22 -11.57 13.83
C ASN A 35 -1.69 -11.73 13.77
N ILE A 36 -1.18 -12.88 13.33
CA ILE A 36 0.25 -13.09 13.08
C ILE A 36 0.75 -12.12 12.01
N GLU A 37 0.03 -12.00 10.88
CA GLU A 37 0.38 -11.05 9.82
C GLU A 37 0.37 -9.61 10.30
N ARG A 38 -0.64 -9.18 11.07
CA ARG A 38 -0.69 -7.82 11.64
C ARG A 38 0.47 -7.57 12.60
N CYS A 39 0.85 -8.57 13.40
CA CYS A 39 1.95 -8.47 14.36
C CYS A 39 3.32 -8.23 13.68
N ARG A 40 3.47 -8.56 12.38
CA ARG A 40 4.71 -8.32 11.62
C ARG A 40 5.08 -6.85 11.51
N ASP A 41 4.08 -5.97 11.50
CA ASP A 41 4.24 -4.51 11.35
C ASP A 41 3.86 -3.74 12.62
N ASP A 42 3.44 -4.43 13.68
CA ASP A 42 3.01 -3.81 14.93
C ASP A 42 4.19 -3.67 15.91
N VAL A 43 4.54 -2.43 16.23
CA VAL A 43 5.62 -2.09 17.18
C VAL A 43 5.35 -2.55 18.61
N SER A 44 4.11 -2.87 18.96
CA SER A 44 3.76 -3.43 20.28
C SER A 44 4.03 -4.93 20.38
N CYS A 45 4.55 -5.53 19.31
CA CYS A 45 4.48 -6.96 19.04
C CYS A 45 5.89 -7.54 18.79
N GLY A 46 6.27 -8.56 19.56
CA GLY A 46 7.61 -9.18 19.50
C GLY A 46 8.65 -8.50 20.42
N GLU A 47 9.90 -8.97 20.35
CA GLU A 47 10.98 -8.40 21.16
C GLU A 47 11.46 -7.08 20.55
N GLN A 48 11.29 -5.99 21.31
CA GLN A 48 11.78 -4.67 20.90
C GLN A 48 13.31 -4.59 21.04
N PRO A 49 14.02 -3.98 20.08
CA PRO A 49 15.46 -3.82 20.15
C PRO A 49 15.84 -2.89 21.30
N LYS A 50 16.94 -3.21 22.00
CA LYS A 50 17.49 -2.37 23.07
C LYS A 50 18.33 -1.24 22.46
N ILE A 51 17.66 -0.23 21.91
CA ILE A 51 18.29 0.97 21.34
C ILE A 51 17.78 2.24 22.01
N THR A 52 18.59 3.30 21.94
CA THR A 52 18.20 4.64 22.37
C THR A 52 17.81 5.45 21.14
N VAL A 53 16.54 5.87 21.08
CA VAL A 53 16.00 6.77 20.06
C VAL A 53 15.66 8.12 20.69
N ASP A 54 15.83 9.22 19.97
CA ASP A 54 15.33 10.53 20.41
C ASP A 54 13.84 10.63 20.06
N PRO A 55 12.90 10.46 21.02
CA PRO A 55 11.48 10.39 20.72
C PRO A 55 10.91 11.72 20.21
N SER A 56 11.68 12.82 20.27
CA SER A 56 11.27 14.11 19.68
C SER A 56 11.57 14.18 18.17
N LYS A 57 12.54 13.39 17.69
CA LYS A 57 13.00 13.42 16.29
C LYS A 57 12.72 12.12 15.54
N GLU A 58 12.61 11.02 16.26
CA GLU A 58 12.60 9.66 15.72
C GLU A 58 11.42 8.86 16.26
N ALA A 59 10.99 7.91 15.45
CA ALA A 59 10.00 6.91 15.79
C ALA A 59 10.56 5.53 15.48
N LEU A 60 10.41 4.61 16.42
CA LEU A 60 10.67 3.20 16.19
C LEU A 60 9.49 2.63 15.40
N GLN A 61 9.80 1.92 14.32
CA GLN A 61 8.84 1.29 13.41
C GLN A 61 9.20 -0.17 13.22
N LYS A 62 8.20 -0.99 12.92
CA LYS A 62 8.38 -2.40 12.62
C LYS A 62 7.72 -2.70 11.29
N TRP A 63 8.45 -3.34 10.38
CA TRP A 63 7.90 -3.83 9.11
C TRP A 63 8.51 -5.17 8.74
N ASN A 64 7.67 -6.16 8.44
CA ASN A 64 8.09 -7.52 8.12
C ASN A 64 9.02 -8.13 9.18
N ASP A 65 8.64 -8.02 10.47
CA ASP A 65 9.44 -8.47 11.61
C ASP A 65 10.84 -7.84 11.77
N ARG A 66 11.08 -6.73 11.06
CA ARG A 66 12.32 -5.96 11.16
C ARG A 66 12.06 -4.59 11.77
N TRP A 67 13.02 -4.11 12.54
CA TRP A 67 12.95 -2.83 13.25
C TRP A 67 13.66 -1.73 12.48
N PHE A 68 13.07 -0.53 12.52
CA PHE A 68 13.54 0.64 11.80
C PHE A 68 13.39 1.91 12.63
N ILE A 69 14.28 2.86 12.40
CA ILE A 69 14.19 4.22 12.92
C ILE A 69 13.73 5.12 11.78
N ALA A 70 12.59 5.77 11.96
CA ALA A 70 12.02 6.72 10.99
C ALA A 70 11.99 8.14 11.57
N PRO A 71 12.33 9.19 10.78
CA PRO A 71 12.23 10.56 11.27
C PRO A 71 10.76 10.99 11.46
N ARG A 72 10.42 11.47 12.67
CA ARG A 72 9.05 11.93 13.03
C ARG A 72 8.53 13.08 12.17
N GLN A 73 9.43 13.85 11.57
CA GLN A 73 9.07 14.93 10.65
C GLN A 73 8.30 14.42 9.41
N TYR A 74 8.43 13.13 9.07
CA TYR A 74 7.66 12.46 8.02
C TYR A 74 6.46 11.67 8.60
N GLY A 75 6.08 11.87 9.86
CA GLY A 75 4.97 11.14 10.50
C GLY A 75 5.42 10.18 11.61
N ALA A 76 4.48 9.83 12.50
CA ALA A 76 4.72 9.02 13.70
C ALA A 76 3.71 7.87 13.88
N GLY A 77 3.13 7.37 12.78
CA GLY A 77 2.21 6.23 12.75
C GLY A 77 2.73 5.10 11.85
N PRO A 78 1.88 4.16 11.38
CA PRO A 78 2.29 3.07 10.48
C PRO A 78 2.64 3.55 9.06
N SER A 79 2.42 4.83 8.76
CA SER A 79 2.67 5.47 7.47
C SER A 79 3.65 6.63 7.61
N LEU A 80 4.37 6.91 6.53
CA LEU A 80 5.08 8.17 6.36
C LEU A 80 4.22 9.13 5.52
N ALA A 81 4.50 10.42 5.60
CA ALA A 81 3.87 11.45 4.81
C ALA A 81 4.93 12.47 4.39
N LEU A 82 4.85 12.91 3.14
CA LEU A 82 5.64 14.01 2.61
C LEU A 82 4.73 15.06 1.98
N ARG A 83 5.31 16.24 1.72
CA ARG A 83 4.58 17.42 1.25
C ARG A 83 5.11 17.80 -0.12
N TRP A 84 4.20 17.96 -1.06
CA TRP A 84 4.53 18.31 -2.45
C TRP A 84 3.99 19.69 -2.81
N PRO A 85 4.83 20.63 -3.23
CA PRO A 85 4.42 22.01 -3.48
C PRO A 85 3.48 22.12 -4.68
N LYS A 86 2.46 22.99 -4.60
CA LYS A 86 1.46 23.19 -5.67
C LYS A 86 1.97 24.02 -6.85
N ARG A 87 3.09 24.74 -6.69
CA ARG A 87 3.55 25.77 -7.64
C ARG A 87 5.03 25.67 -8.00
N ASP A 88 5.89 25.27 -7.06
CA ASP A 88 7.33 25.20 -7.30
C ASP A 88 7.94 23.99 -6.60
N ALA A 89 8.34 22.97 -7.38
CA ALA A 89 9.04 21.77 -6.94
C ALA A 89 10.38 22.03 -6.24
N ARG A 90 10.89 23.27 -6.21
CA ARG A 90 12.10 23.63 -5.45
C ARG A 90 11.84 23.82 -3.96
N ASP A 91 10.59 23.88 -3.54
CA ASP A 91 10.19 24.14 -2.17
C ASP A 91 9.94 22.87 -1.35
N LEU A 92 10.78 21.84 -1.53
CA LEU A 92 10.62 20.54 -0.86
C LEU A 92 11.01 20.59 0.61
N GLY A 93 10.29 19.85 1.46
CA GLY A 93 10.68 19.62 2.85
C GLY A 93 9.57 18.99 3.71
N PRO A 94 9.93 18.19 4.73
CA PRO A 94 8.98 17.46 5.59
C PRO A 94 8.02 18.38 6.37
N ASN A 95 8.48 19.59 6.70
CA ASN A 95 7.79 20.47 7.64
C ASN A 95 7.03 21.63 6.98
N LYS A 96 6.91 21.66 5.65
CA LYS A 96 6.18 22.74 4.99
C LYS A 96 4.68 22.45 5.02
N ARG A 97 3.95 23.24 5.79
CA ARG A 97 2.50 23.13 5.97
C ARG A 97 1.83 24.35 5.38
N GLY A 98 0.67 24.17 4.78
CA GLY A 98 -0.13 25.27 4.28
C GLY A 98 -1.00 24.88 3.10
N PRO A 99 -1.85 25.80 2.64
CA PRO A 99 -2.73 25.58 1.50
C PRO A 99 -1.98 25.38 0.18
N ASP A 100 -0.66 25.62 0.16
CA ASP A 100 0.22 25.56 -1.01
C ASP A 100 0.91 24.20 -1.21
N TYR A 101 0.56 23.17 -0.43
CA TYR A 101 1.12 21.82 -0.58
C TYR A 101 0.03 20.76 -0.69
N TRP A 102 0.32 19.72 -1.45
CA TRP A 102 -0.39 18.44 -1.42
C TRP A 102 0.25 17.52 -0.38
N GLU A 103 -0.58 16.72 0.30
CA GLU A 103 -0.11 15.65 1.18
C GLU A 103 0.02 14.35 0.39
N ILE A 104 1.17 13.70 0.53
CA ILE A 104 1.45 12.41 -0.09
C ILE A 104 1.71 11.41 1.02
N GLN A 105 0.88 10.38 1.07
CA GLN A 105 0.92 9.36 2.11
C GLN A 105 1.67 8.14 1.58
N LEU A 106 2.62 7.64 2.35
CA LEU A 106 3.37 6.41 2.10
C LEU A 106 2.90 5.36 3.10
N TYR A 107 2.04 4.46 2.66
CA TYR A 107 1.57 3.33 3.44
C TYR A 107 2.56 2.18 3.28
N ILE A 108 3.33 1.90 4.32
CA ILE A 108 4.35 0.86 4.34
C ILE A 108 3.77 -0.36 5.04
N ARG A 109 3.77 -1.51 4.36
CA ARG A 109 3.21 -2.76 4.89
C ARG A 109 3.95 -4.01 4.42
N SER A 110 3.88 -5.08 5.21
CA SER A 110 4.40 -6.42 4.88
C SER A 110 3.32 -7.50 4.75
N TYR A 111 2.06 -7.12 4.96
CA TYR A 111 0.88 -7.96 4.83
C TYR A 111 -0.07 -7.36 3.78
N ASP A 112 -1.04 -8.15 3.31
CA ASP A 112 -2.01 -7.73 2.28
C ASP A 112 -1.35 -7.02 1.09
N ILE A 113 -0.19 -7.56 0.69
CA ILE A 113 0.49 -7.15 -0.53
C ILE A 113 -0.30 -7.79 -1.68
N PRO A 114 -0.70 -7.02 -2.71
CA PRO A 114 -1.36 -7.61 -3.87
C PRO A 114 -0.54 -8.80 -4.43
N PRO A 115 -1.13 -9.74 -5.17
CA PRO A 115 -0.37 -10.77 -5.89
C PRO A 115 0.28 -10.20 -7.16
N PRO A 116 1.49 -10.64 -7.55
CA PRO A 116 2.18 -10.14 -8.73
C PRO A 116 1.40 -10.44 -10.02
N PRO A 117 1.58 -9.64 -11.09
CA PRO A 117 2.53 -8.52 -11.20
C PRO A 117 2.06 -7.22 -10.53
N HIS A 118 3.02 -6.37 -10.16
CA HIS A 118 2.79 -5.03 -9.58
C HIS A 118 3.40 -3.95 -10.46
N GLY A 119 2.97 -2.70 -10.22
CA GLY A 119 3.58 -1.53 -10.82
C GLY A 119 3.71 -1.67 -12.34
N TYR A 120 4.94 -1.53 -12.86
CA TYR A 120 5.22 -1.66 -14.29
C TYR A 120 4.97 -3.06 -14.87
N GLY A 121 5.08 -4.12 -14.05
CA GLY A 121 4.78 -5.48 -14.51
C GLY A 121 3.32 -5.65 -14.98
N LEU A 122 2.40 -4.82 -14.48
CA LEU A 122 1.02 -4.78 -15.00
C LEU A 122 0.97 -4.22 -16.43
N ILE A 123 1.84 -3.26 -16.76
CA ILE A 123 1.97 -2.68 -18.09
C ILE A 123 2.63 -3.69 -19.04
N GLU A 124 3.68 -4.38 -18.62
CA GLU A 124 4.32 -5.43 -19.43
C GLU A 124 3.35 -6.58 -19.75
N ALA A 125 2.52 -6.98 -18.78
CA ALA A 125 1.46 -7.96 -19.01
C ALA A 125 0.42 -7.43 -20.01
N ALA A 126 0.01 -6.16 -19.88
CA ALA A 126 -0.91 -5.54 -20.83
C ALA A 126 -0.34 -5.43 -22.26
N GLU A 127 0.96 -5.15 -22.38
CA GLU A 127 1.66 -5.11 -23.67
C GLU A 127 1.74 -6.49 -24.33
N ARG A 128 2.09 -7.51 -23.55
CA ARG A 128 2.11 -8.91 -24.02
C ARG A 128 0.74 -9.38 -24.51
N ASP A 129 -0.32 -8.98 -23.83
CA ASP A 129 -1.70 -9.36 -24.16
C ASP A 129 -2.33 -8.48 -25.25
N GLY A 130 -1.61 -7.48 -25.79
CA GLY A 130 -2.15 -6.55 -26.79
C GLY A 130 -3.25 -5.63 -26.24
N ARG A 131 -3.27 -5.36 -24.93
CA ARG A 131 -4.28 -4.53 -24.25
C ARG A 131 -3.90 -3.05 -24.14
N ILE A 132 -2.72 -2.65 -24.63
CA ILE A 132 -2.30 -1.25 -24.66
C ILE A 132 -3.15 -0.48 -25.68
N VAL A 133 -3.83 0.55 -25.22
CA VAL A 133 -4.65 1.45 -26.04
C VAL A 133 -3.78 2.57 -26.62
N LYS A 134 -2.94 3.18 -25.77
CA LYS A 134 -2.08 4.30 -26.14
C LYS A 134 -0.83 4.32 -25.28
N ARG A 135 0.31 4.64 -25.88
CA ARG A 135 1.55 5.02 -25.20
C ARG A 135 2.04 6.32 -25.83
N GLU A 136 2.29 7.34 -25.01
CA GLU A 136 2.83 8.62 -25.47
C GLU A 136 3.89 9.12 -24.50
N THR A 137 4.98 9.65 -25.05
CA THR A 137 5.99 10.35 -24.25
C THR A 137 5.49 11.75 -23.94
N VAL A 138 5.23 12.04 -22.67
CA VAL A 138 4.75 13.34 -22.19
C VAL A 138 5.91 14.35 -22.18
N ARG A 139 7.06 13.90 -21.66
CA ARG A 139 8.35 14.60 -21.68
C ARG A 139 9.49 13.60 -21.51
N ALA A 140 10.74 14.05 -21.65
CA ALA A 140 11.89 13.18 -21.39
C ALA A 140 11.80 12.56 -19.98
N GLY A 141 11.94 11.23 -19.91
CA GLY A 141 11.84 10.47 -18.66
C GLY A 141 10.41 10.16 -18.20
N LEU A 142 9.37 10.55 -18.94
CA LEU A 142 7.97 10.34 -18.55
C LEU A 142 7.07 9.93 -19.72
N ASP A 143 6.58 8.70 -19.64
CA ASP A 143 5.57 8.18 -20.56
C ASP A 143 4.20 8.10 -19.90
N ARG A 144 3.14 8.37 -20.67
CA ARG A 144 1.74 8.09 -20.32
C ARG A 144 1.30 6.85 -21.08
N VAL A 145 0.83 5.85 -20.34
CA VAL A 145 0.37 4.55 -20.87
C VAL A 145 -1.08 4.35 -20.47
N GLU A 146 -1.90 4.03 -21.47
CA GLU A 146 -3.32 3.73 -21.32
C GLU A 146 -3.58 2.30 -21.79
N TYR A 147 -4.23 1.48 -20.95
CA TYR A 147 -4.53 0.09 -21.29
C TYR A 147 -5.83 -0.40 -20.64
N PHE A 148 -6.48 -1.41 -21.25
CA PHE A 148 -7.67 -2.02 -20.68
C PHE A 148 -7.33 -3.07 -19.62
N PRO A 149 -8.09 -3.15 -18.52
CA PRO A 149 -7.92 -4.23 -17.55
C PRO A 149 -8.12 -5.60 -18.21
N ALA A 150 -7.57 -6.65 -17.60
CA ALA A 150 -7.56 -8.00 -18.17
C ALA A 150 -8.97 -8.54 -18.48
N ASN A 151 -9.98 -8.13 -17.70
CA ASN A 151 -11.36 -8.51 -17.93
C ASN A 151 -12.13 -7.36 -18.62
N ALA A 152 -12.10 -7.32 -19.95
CA ALA A 152 -12.83 -6.31 -20.73
C ALA A 152 -14.37 -6.38 -20.55
N PHE A 153 -14.90 -7.47 -19.99
CA PHE A 153 -16.33 -7.65 -19.75
C PHE A 153 -16.83 -7.05 -18.43
N THR A 154 -15.93 -6.52 -17.57
CA THR A 154 -16.36 -5.80 -16.37
C THR A 154 -16.89 -4.40 -16.67
N GLY A 155 -16.71 -3.90 -17.89
CA GLY A 155 -17.05 -2.53 -18.27
C GLY A 155 -16.15 -1.50 -17.59
N GLU A 156 -15.03 -1.92 -17.01
CA GLU A 156 -14.08 -1.02 -16.37
C GLU A 156 -13.40 -0.12 -17.42
N PRO A 157 -13.23 1.18 -17.10
CA PRO A 157 -12.54 2.10 -17.98
C PRO A 157 -11.06 1.71 -18.12
N ALA A 158 -10.44 2.17 -19.22
CA ALA A 158 -8.99 2.04 -19.38
C ALA A 158 -8.26 2.70 -18.21
N TYR A 159 -7.19 2.05 -17.76
CA TYR A 159 -6.32 2.60 -16.74
C TYR A 159 -5.26 3.49 -17.38
N VAL A 160 -5.02 4.66 -16.78
CA VAL A 160 -3.98 5.59 -17.17
C VAL A 160 -2.86 5.55 -16.14
N PHE A 161 -1.66 5.22 -16.61
CA PHE A 161 -0.43 5.19 -15.83
C PHE A 161 0.60 6.15 -16.38
N TYR A 162 1.34 6.79 -15.48
CA TYR A 162 2.52 7.57 -15.76
C TYR A 162 3.75 6.78 -15.34
N VAL A 163 4.70 6.61 -16.26
CA VAL A 163 5.88 5.77 -16.11
C VAL A 163 7.12 6.67 -16.10
N ALA A 164 7.88 6.67 -15.00
CA ALA A 164 9.17 7.36 -14.97
C ALA A 164 10.24 6.47 -15.63
N THR A 165 10.41 6.61 -16.94
CA THR A 165 11.16 5.66 -17.78
C THR A 165 12.67 5.65 -17.51
N ASP A 166 13.20 6.72 -16.94
CA ASP A 166 14.62 6.88 -16.57
C ASP A 166 14.93 6.51 -15.12
N ARG A 167 13.91 6.24 -14.30
CA ARG A 167 14.06 5.83 -12.89
C ARG A 167 13.83 4.35 -12.71
N ARG A 168 14.31 3.82 -11.60
CA ARG A 168 14.14 2.41 -11.23
C ARG A 168 13.73 2.31 -9.77
N GLU A 169 12.68 1.53 -9.52
CA GLU A 169 12.38 1.06 -8.17
C GLU A 169 13.40 0.00 -7.73
N PRO A 170 13.45 -0.37 -6.45
CA PRO A 170 14.40 -1.37 -5.95
C PRO A 170 14.34 -2.73 -6.68
N GLY A 171 13.17 -3.09 -7.22
CA GLY A 171 12.98 -4.27 -8.07
C GLY A 171 13.56 -4.18 -9.48
N GLY A 172 14.13 -3.03 -9.87
CA GLY A 172 14.75 -2.82 -11.17
C GLY A 172 13.78 -2.48 -12.31
N LEU A 173 12.49 -2.29 -12.02
CA LEU A 173 11.49 -1.84 -12.99
C LEU A 173 11.28 -0.32 -12.91
N PRO A 174 10.79 0.32 -13.99
CA PRO A 174 10.36 1.71 -13.93
C PRO A 174 9.23 1.91 -12.91
N PRO A 175 9.28 2.91 -12.03
CA PRO A 175 8.17 3.17 -11.11
C PRO A 175 6.99 3.79 -11.87
N VAL A 176 5.77 3.41 -11.48
CA VAL A 176 4.54 3.87 -12.13
C VAL A 176 3.55 4.49 -11.16
N MET A 177 2.86 5.53 -11.61
CA MET A 177 1.74 6.15 -10.90
C MET A 177 0.46 5.95 -11.71
N LYS A 178 -0.54 5.31 -11.12
CA LYS A 178 -1.91 5.32 -11.63
C LYS A 178 -2.52 6.68 -11.32
N CYS A 179 -3.06 7.34 -12.32
CA CYS A 179 -3.74 8.62 -12.14
C CYS A 179 -5.22 8.47 -12.48
N ASN A 180 -6.08 9.13 -11.70
CA ASN A 180 -7.51 9.14 -12.00
C ASN A 180 -7.73 9.83 -13.35
N SER A 181 -8.34 9.10 -14.28
CA SER A 181 -8.48 9.47 -15.70
C SER A 181 -9.46 10.63 -15.99
N ASP A 182 -9.97 11.34 -14.97
CA ASP A 182 -11.04 12.36 -15.10
C ASP A 182 -10.89 13.39 -13.94
N PRO A 183 -11.04 14.72 -14.15
CA PRO A 183 -12.15 15.36 -14.88
C PRO A 183 -11.76 16.49 -15.87
N PRO A 184 -12.73 17.04 -16.66
CA PRO A 184 -12.59 18.32 -17.41
C PRO A 184 -12.22 19.54 -16.55
N THR A 185 -12.08 19.38 -15.23
CA THR A 185 -11.65 20.41 -14.30
C THR A 185 -10.40 19.95 -13.56
N LYS A 186 -9.29 20.64 -13.81
CA LYS A 186 -7.97 20.44 -13.21
C LYS A 186 -7.96 20.73 -11.69
N VAL A 187 -8.87 20.17 -10.90
CA VAL A 187 -8.98 20.48 -9.45
C VAL A 187 -9.16 19.23 -8.58
N ARG A 188 -9.56 18.08 -9.14
CA ARG A 188 -9.81 16.84 -8.38
C ARG A 188 -9.07 15.62 -8.95
N GLY A 189 -7.82 15.81 -9.37
CA GLY A 189 -6.94 14.70 -9.73
C GLY A 189 -6.35 14.08 -8.47
N GLY A 190 -6.20 12.77 -8.43
CA GLY A 190 -5.46 12.04 -7.40
C GLY A 190 -4.66 10.93 -8.08
N GLY A 191 -3.77 10.29 -7.34
CA GLY A 191 -2.92 9.23 -7.88
C GLY A 191 -2.58 8.18 -6.84
N ALA A 192 -2.29 6.99 -7.32
CA ALA A 192 -1.78 5.90 -6.50
C ALA A 192 -0.62 5.23 -7.22
N ALA A 193 0.48 5.00 -6.50
CA ALA A 193 1.58 4.16 -6.95
C ALA A 193 1.82 3.06 -5.92
N GLY A 194 2.53 2.01 -6.32
CA GLY A 194 2.90 0.95 -5.39
C GLY A 194 4.07 0.14 -5.90
N PHE A 195 5.02 -0.15 -5.00
CA PHE A 195 6.22 -0.92 -5.33
C PHE A 195 6.78 -1.64 -4.12
N MET A 196 7.58 -2.68 -4.39
CA MET A 196 8.36 -3.36 -3.35
C MET A 196 9.57 -2.50 -3.01
N TRP A 197 9.61 -1.93 -1.81
CA TRP A 197 10.73 -1.10 -1.35
C TRP A 197 11.90 -1.95 -0.86
N ARG A 198 11.59 -3.00 -0.11
CA ARG A 198 12.53 -4.01 0.37
C ARG A 198 11.89 -5.38 0.24
N ASP A 199 12.68 -6.43 0.38
CA ASP A 199 12.14 -7.79 0.37
C ASP A 199 11.01 -7.96 1.41
N GLY A 200 9.82 -8.32 0.95
CA GLY A 200 8.60 -8.43 1.77
C GLY A 200 8.07 -7.12 2.37
N ILE A 201 8.51 -5.93 1.92
CA ILE A 201 7.93 -4.64 2.34
C ILE A 201 7.46 -3.86 1.12
N PHE A 202 6.16 -3.67 1.04
CA PHE A 202 5.47 -2.90 0.01
C PHE A 202 5.21 -1.48 0.48
N VAL A 203 5.37 -0.52 -0.43
CA VAL A 203 5.02 0.88 -0.20
C VAL A 203 3.93 1.25 -1.19
N GLU A 204 2.78 1.66 -0.67
CA GLU A 204 1.72 2.30 -1.44
C GLU A 204 1.81 3.82 -1.27
N VAL A 205 1.97 4.53 -2.38
CA VAL A 205 1.97 5.98 -2.44
C VAL A 205 0.56 6.43 -2.78
N LEU A 206 -0.07 7.21 -1.90
CA LEU A 206 -1.41 7.74 -2.12
C LEU A 206 -1.39 9.26 -2.14
N LEU A 207 -1.92 9.82 -3.23
CA LEU A 207 -2.28 11.22 -3.38
C LEU A 207 -3.80 11.33 -3.57
N ARG A 208 -4.48 12.00 -2.64
CA ARG A 208 -5.94 12.17 -2.70
C ARG A 208 -6.37 13.34 -3.60
N GLU A 209 -5.51 14.33 -3.78
CA GLU A 209 -5.80 15.56 -4.52
C GLU A 209 -4.52 16.16 -5.14
N GLY A 210 -4.63 16.76 -6.32
CA GLY A 210 -3.54 17.45 -7.02
C GLY A 210 -3.27 16.95 -8.44
N HIS A 211 -2.26 17.55 -9.09
CA HIS A 211 -1.80 17.21 -10.44
C HIS A 211 -0.33 16.84 -10.42
N VAL A 212 0.02 15.77 -9.69
CA VAL A 212 1.43 15.36 -9.56
C VAL A 212 1.86 14.35 -10.61
N CYS A 213 0.95 13.89 -11.47
CA CYS A 213 1.22 12.82 -12.43
C CYS A 213 2.30 13.21 -13.45
N ASP A 214 2.24 14.47 -13.91
CA ASP A 214 3.24 15.02 -14.83
C ASP A 214 4.60 15.27 -14.13
N GLU A 215 4.61 15.25 -12.80
CA GLU A 215 5.77 15.44 -11.90
C GLU A 215 6.18 14.11 -11.23
N TRP A 216 5.64 12.99 -11.71
CA TRP A 216 5.87 11.68 -11.10
C TRP A 216 7.36 11.32 -10.95
N PRO A 217 8.25 11.56 -11.93
CA PRO A 217 9.67 11.25 -11.77
C PRO A 217 10.33 11.96 -10.58
N GLU A 218 10.09 13.26 -10.41
CA GLU A 218 10.64 14.05 -9.31
C GLU A 218 9.97 13.71 -7.98
N LEU A 219 8.66 13.44 -8.01
CA LEU A 219 7.96 12.96 -6.82
C LEU A 219 8.50 11.61 -6.36
N PHE A 220 8.75 10.68 -7.29
CA PHE A 220 9.34 9.39 -6.97
C PHE A 220 10.71 9.54 -6.29
N ASP A 221 11.53 10.50 -6.72
CA ASP A 221 12.81 10.79 -6.05
C ASP A 221 12.63 11.23 -4.60
N GLU A 222 11.65 12.09 -4.35
CA GLU A 222 11.35 12.57 -3.01
C GLU A 222 10.76 11.45 -2.13
N VAL A 223 9.96 10.54 -2.72
CA VAL A 223 9.52 9.30 -2.07
C VAL A 223 10.73 8.45 -1.68
N MET A 224 11.64 8.19 -2.63
CA MET A 224 12.83 7.38 -2.38
C MET A 224 13.79 8.03 -1.39
N ARG A 225 13.91 9.37 -1.40
CA ARG A 225 14.69 10.13 -0.41
C ARG A 225 14.08 10.01 0.99
N THR A 226 12.75 10.13 1.09
CA THR A 226 12.01 9.93 2.35
C THR A 226 12.23 8.51 2.88
N LEU A 227 12.05 7.48 2.03
CA LEU A 227 12.30 6.09 2.40
C LEU A 227 13.78 5.84 2.75
N GLY A 228 14.72 6.49 2.07
CA GLY A 228 16.15 6.41 2.36
C GLY A 228 16.55 7.03 3.71
N SER A 229 15.71 7.90 4.28
CA SER A 229 15.92 8.43 5.64
C SER A 229 15.55 7.44 6.75
N VAL A 230 14.88 6.34 6.40
CA VAL A 230 14.53 5.26 7.34
C VAL A 230 15.70 4.30 7.48
N GLN A 231 16.20 4.16 8.71
CA GLN A 231 17.39 3.38 9.02
C GLN A 231 17.00 2.02 9.62
N PRO A 232 17.60 0.90 9.18
CA PRO A 232 17.45 -0.37 9.88
C PRO A 232 18.13 -0.29 11.26
N VAL A 233 17.54 -0.97 12.24
CA VAL A 233 18.14 -1.19 13.56
C VAL A 233 19.07 -2.40 13.56
#